data_AF-H0I3Y2-F1
#
_entry.id   AF-H0I3Y2-F1
#
_cell.length_a   1.000
_cell.length_b   1.000
_cell.length_c   1.000
_cell.angle_alpha   90.00
_cell.angle_beta   90.00
_cell.angle_gamma   90.00
#
_symmetry.space_group_name_H-M   'P 1'
#
loop_
_entity.id
_entity.type
_entity.pdbx_description
1 polymer ?
#
loop_
_entity_poly.entity_id
_entity_poly.type
_entity_poly.pdbx_seq_one_letter_code
_entity_poly.pdbx_strand_id
1 'polypeptide(L)'
;MTEYIGLDVSMKETAVSIRREGERIWRGKCASDPNIIAELVRKRAPAAKRIVFETGPLSVWFYHSLRSVGLPAVCIDARHAKAALDMAANKTDANDADGLAHLAEVGFFREVRVKGFDSMLTRTLVAARTRLVRITVELSNQIRGIMKTFGLLVPAGKGTTFEKNVRSLLTDQNELAPIVLPMLEAWRGIRIRAAELGRQLVADARQSQACRTLMSIPGIGVITATSFVTAIENPDNFKKSRSVAAWIGLTTRRYQSGEVDYDGHISRRGDRHLRGLLYEAAAVILTRCSTESSLRTWGLKLRERIGFKRAAVAVARKLMAAELKKPATVFDRLNISVFHDPRSIAASRANAYRFLDDNRRDLFIPFAADVVVTDLAMAQKLTVSGRRLPQQILLQYIWREDVLLEGKRFGQFTGETTSALCGGTLALDIDGNCLGWMRKPGTLPLIKGSRKRQAEEEEVKLGKARREAFLNALAARIAAGRIGDGVAGGAAGLLQKSIAPLTAEWVDGNLRFALSPHIGIGGDEDEEMGERPWQISS
;
A
#
# COMPACT_ATOMS: atom_id res chain seq x y z
N MET A 1 -34.13 17.88 -39.00
CA MET A 1 -34.90 18.02 -37.74
C MET A 1 -34.17 17.25 -36.65
N THR A 2 -34.09 17.79 -35.44
CA THR A 2 -33.33 17.16 -34.34
C THR A 2 -34.14 16.09 -33.64
N GLU A 3 -33.51 14.96 -33.34
CA GLU A 3 -34.16 13.82 -32.68
C GLU A 3 -33.59 13.60 -31.28
N TYR A 4 -34.46 13.14 -30.37
CA TYR A 4 -34.14 12.90 -28.97
C TYR A 4 -34.50 11.47 -28.61
N ILE A 5 -33.55 10.76 -28.00
CA ILE A 5 -33.67 9.32 -27.78
C ILE A 5 -33.57 9.03 -26.29
N GLY A 6 -34.46 8.19 -25.79
CA GLY A 6 -34.42 7.64 -24.44
C GLY A 6 -34.17 6.14 -24.49
N LEU A 7 -33.21 5.67 -23.69
CA LEU A 7 -32.89 4.25 -23.53
C LEU A 7 -33.17 3.84 -22.09
N ASP A 8 -34.10 2.91 -21.90
CA ASP A 8 -34.26 2.19 -20.66
C ASP A 8 -33.48 0.87 -20.74
N VAL A 9 -32.33 0.84 -20.07
CA VAL A 9 -31.29 -0.17 -20.27
C VAL A 9 -31.42 -1.30 -19.25
N SER A 10 -31.76 -2.50 -19.72
CA SER A 10 -31.74 -3.73 -18.91
C SER A 10 -30.63 -4.69 -19.36
N MET A 11 -30.45 -5.83 -18.67
CA MET A 11 -29.39 -6.79 -19.01
C MET A 11 -29.62 -7.54 -20.34
N LYS A 12 -30.87 -7.80 -20.72
CA LYS A 12 -31.20 -8.59 -21.93
C LYS A 12 -31.65 -7.72 -23.08
N GLU A 13 -32.62 -6.85 -22.80
CA GLU A 13 -33.24 -5.98 -23.80
C GLU A 13 -33.25 -4.52 -23.35
N THR A 14 -32.97 -3.61 -24.25
CA THR A 14 -33.07 -2.16 -24.02
C THR A 14 -34.32 -1.66 -24.73
N ALA A 15 -35.21 -1.00 -23.98
CA ALA A 15 -36.34 -0.28 -24.56
C ALA A 15 -35.86 1.09 -25.08
N VAL A 16 -36.31 1.44 -26.27
CA VAL A 16 -35.85 2.63 -27.00
C VAL A 16 -37.07 3.44 -27.45
N SER A 17 -37.06 4.73 -27.16
CA SER A 17 -38.04 5.69 -27.67
C SER A 17 -37.33 6.83 -28.39
N ILE A 18 -37.89 7.28 -29.51
CA ILE A 18 -37.38 8.37 -30.34
C ILE A 18 -38.46 9.43 -30.46
N ARG A 19 -38.09 10.68 -30.15
CA ARG A 19 -38.97 11.84 -30.19
C ARG A 19 -38.44 12.93 -31.11
N ARG A 20 -39.35 13.69 -31.69
CA ARG A 20 -39.10 14.84 -32.55
C ARG A 20 -40.29 15.81 -32.41
N GLU A 21 -40.00 17.09 -32.16
CA GLU A 21 -40.99 18.17 -32.14
C GLU A 21 -42.16 17.92 -31.17
N GLY A 22 -41.87 17.34 -30.01
CA GLY A 22 -42.87 17.07 -28.98
C GLY A 22 -43.65 15.77 -29.18
N GLU A 23 -43.43 15.04 -30.28
CA GLU A 23 -44.10 13.78 -30.58
C GLU A 23 -43.14 12.59 -30.58
N ARG A 24 -43.67 11.42 -30.20
CA ARG A 24 -42.95 10.14 -30.28
C ARG A 24 -43.08 9.56 -31.69
N ILE A 25 -41.98 9.55 -32.44
CA ILE A 25 -41.95 9.08 -33.83
C ILE A 25 -41.67 7.58 -33.96
N TRP A 26 -41.03 6.97 -32.95
CA TRP A 26 -40.76 5.53 -32.96
C TRP A 26 -40.54 4.98 -31.55
N ARG A 27 -40.93 3.72 -31.33
CA ARG A 27 -40.70 2.96 -30.10
C ARG A 27 -40.40 1.50 -30.43
N GLY A 28 -39.49 0.89 -29.69
CA GLY A 28 -39.22 -0.54 -29.81
C GLY A 28 -38.27 -1.07 -28.75
N LYS A 29 -37.87 -2.34 -28.92
CA LYS A 29 -36.88 -3.01 -28.10
C LYS A 29 -35.77 -3.56 -29.00
N CYS A 30 -34.57 -3.67 -28.44
CA CYS A 30 -33.45 -4.35 -29.07
C CYS A 30 -32.62 -5.05 -27.99
N ALA A 31 -31.74 -5.97 -28.39
CA ALA A 31 -30.79 -6.56 -27.47
C ALA A 31 -29.93 -5.45 -26.82
N SER A 32 -29.59 -5.63 -25.55
CA SER A 32 -28.77 -4.68 -24.79
C SER A 32 -27.30 -4.71 -25.19
N ASP A 33 -27.03 -4.29 -26.42
CA ASP A 33 -25.72 -4.19 -27.04
C ASP A 33 -25.56 -2.79 -27.67
N PRO A 34 -24.53 -2.00 -27.27
CA PRO A 34 -24.28 -0.69 -27.84
C PRO A 34 -24.11 -0.66 -29.36
N ASN A 35 -23.60 -1.72 -29.98
CA ASN A 35 -23.45 -1.78 -31.44
C ASN A 35 -24.81 -1.87 -32.11
N ILE A 36 -25.69 -2.75 -31.60
CA ILE A 36 -27.06 -2.90 -32.10
C ILE A 36 -27.86 -1.61 -31.91
N ILE A 37 -27.70 -0.98 -30.75
CA ILE A 37 -28.33 0.33 -30.46
C ILE A 37 -27.79 1.40 -31.42
N ALA A 38 -26.48 1.41 -31.70
CA ALA A 38 -25.90 2.38 -32.62
C ALA A 38 -26.41 2.22 -34.05
N GLU A 39 -26.53 0.97 -34.54
CA GLU A 39 -27.14 0.68 -35.83
C GLU A 39 -28.60 1.13 -35.90
N LEU A 40 -29.38 0.82 -34.84
CA LEU A 40 -30.77 1.24 -34.73
C LEU A 40 -30.90 2.76 -34.77
N VAL A 41 -30.08 3.48 -33.99
CA VAL A 41 -30.09 4.94 -33.95
C VAL A 41 -29.71 5.53 -35.30
N ARG A 42 -28.67 5.02 -35.97
CA ARG A 42 -28.28 5.51 -37.31
C ARG A 42 -29.39 5.30 -38.35
N LYS A 43 -30.11 4.18 -38.26
CA LYS A 43 -31.20 3.86 -39.19
C LYS A 43 -32.48 4.67 -38.92
N ARG A 44 -32.81 4.92 -37.65
CA ARG A 44 -34.11 5.49 -37.24
C ARG A 44 -34.06 6.96 -36.81
N ALA A 45 -32.89 7.43 -36.38
CA ALA A 45 -32.65 8.77 -35.89
C ALA A 45 -31.26 9.30 -36.34
N PRO A 46 -31.04 9.52 -37.64
CA PRO A 46 -29.75 9.97 -38.18
C PRO A 46 -29.35 11.39 -37.72
N ALA A 47 -30.30 12.20 -37.25
CA ALA A 47 -30.11 13.54 -36.70
C ALA A 47 -30.27 13.57 -35.16
N ALA A 48 -29.92 12.47 -34.50
CA ALA A 48 -29.88 12.34 -33.05
C ALA A 48 -29.06 13.47 -32.43
N LYS A 49 -29.71 14.32 -31.63
CA LYS A 49 -29.07 15.39 -30.87
C LYS A 49 -28.63 14.92 -29.49
N ARG A 50 -29.42 14.05 -28.85
CA ARG A 50 -29.12 13.49 -27.52
C ARG A 50 -29.68 12.07 -27.41
N ILE A 51 -28.90 11.20 -26.78
CA ILE A 51 -29.31 9.86 -26.37
C ILE A 51 -29.19 9.79 -24.86
N VAL A 52 -30.29 9.68 -24.14
CA VAL A 52 -30.34 9.73 -22.68
C VAL A 52 -30.63 8.35 -22.09
N PHE A 53 -29.86 7.99 -21.08
CA PHE A 53 -30.13 6.85 -20.19
C PHE A 53 -29.70 7.18 -18.78
N GLU A 54 -30.23 6.46 -17.81
CA GLU A 54 -29.92 6.71 -16.41
C GLU A 54 -28.66 5.97 -15.91
N THR A 55 -28.14 6.43 -14.77
CA THR A 55 -27.06 5.74 -14.06
C THR A 55 -27.48 4.34 -13.64
N GLY A 56 -26.76 3.33 -14.12
CA GLY A 56 -26.97 1.93 -13.76
C GLY A 56 -25.70 1.07 -14.00
N PRO A 57 -25.75 -0.25 -13.74
CA PRO A 57 -24.59 -1.14 -13.88
C PRO A 57 -23.96 -1.12 -15.29
N LEU A 58 -24.79 -0.97 -16.33
CA LEU A 58 -24.36 -0.97 -17.73
C LEU A 58 -24.00 0.41 -18.28
N SER A 59 -24.30 1.48 -17.52
CA SER A 59 -24.20 2.87 -17.99
C SER A 59 -22.79 3.26 -18.47
N VAL A 60 -21.74 2.74 -17.83
CA VAL A 60 -20.35 3.05 -18.18
C VAL A 60 -19.98 2.45 -19.53
N TRP A 61 -20.35 1.18 -19.74
CA TRP A 61 -20.11 0.49 -21.00
C TRP A 61 -20.90 1.13 -22.14
N PHE A 62 -22.20 1.39 -21.94
CA PHE A 62 -23.06 2.02 -22.95
C PHE A 62 -22.57 3.43 -23.30
N TYR A 63 -22.25 4.25 -22.30
CA TYR A 63 -21.77 5.61 -22.54
C TYR A 63 -20.53 5.63 -23.43
N HIS A 64 -19.48 4.89 -23.06
CA HIS A 64 -18.23 4.91 -23.81
C HIS A 64 -18.36 4.27 -25.19
N SER A 65 -19.12 3.18 -25.30
CA SER A 65 -19.31 2.48 -26.58
C SER A 65 -20.14 3.30 -27.57
N LEU A 66 -21.18 4.00 -27.10
CA LEU A 66 -21.96 4.88 -27.97
C LEU A 66 -21.17 6.15 -28.34
N ARG A 67 -20.40 6.72 -27.40
CA ARG A 67 -19.54 7.89 -27.67
C ARG A 67 -18.41 7.57 -28.65
N SER A 68 -17.78 6.39 -28.56
CA SER A 68 -16.67 6.02 -29.45
C SER A 68 -17.10 5.91 -30.91
N VAL A 69 -18.39 5.63 -31.17
CA VAL A 69 -18.98 5.55 -32.50
C VAL A 69 -19.65 6.85 -32.95
N GLY A 70 -19.42 7.96 -32.22
CA GLY A 70 -19.84 9.31 -32.55
C GLY A 70 -21.25 9.71 -32.08
N LEU A 71 -21.93 8.87 -31.29
CA LEU A 71 -23.30 9.17 -30.86
C LEU A 71 -23.31 10.07 -29.60
N PRO A 72 -24.28 11.00 -29.49
CA PRO A 72 -24.35 11.97 -28.40
C PRO A 72 -24.99 11.38 -27.13
N ALA A 73 -24.36 10.33 -26.58
CA ALA A 73 -24.81 9.65 -25.36
C ALA A 73 -24.61 10.52 -24.10
N VAL A 74 -25.65 10.60 -23.29
CA VAL A 74 -25.72 11.38 -22.04
C VAL A 74 -26.28 10.48 -20.95
N CYS A 75 -25.51 10.32 -19.87
CA CYS A 75 -25.95 9.58 -18.69
C CYS A 75 -26.55 10.57 -17.68
N ILE A 76 -27.70 10.27 -17.07
CA ILE A 76 -28.40 11.16 -16.13
C ILE A 76 -28.61 10.54 -14.74
N ASP A 77 -28.78 11.38 -13.70
CA ASP A 77 -29.00 10.91 -12.32
C ASP A 77 -30.35 10.18 -12.22
N ALA A 78 -30.31 8.86 -11.96
CA ALA A 78 -31.49 8.01 -11.88
C ALA A 78 -32.53 8.50 -10.85
N ARG A 79 -32.11 9.18 -9.76
CA ARG A 79 -33.06 9.70 -8.77
C ARG A 79 -33.81 10.93 -9.28
N HIS A 80 -33.14 11.75 -10.08
CA HIS A 80 -33.77 12.91 -10.71
C HIS A 80 -34.66 12.47 -11.87
N ALA A 81 -34.21 11.50 -12.67
CA ALA A 81 -35.02 10.87 -13.71
C ALA A 81 -36.29 10.29 -13.09
N LYS A 82 -36.16 9.45 -12.07
CA LYS A 82 -37.31 8.87 -11.35
C LYS A 82 -38.28 9.95 -10.84
N ALA A 83 -37.79 10.97 -10.13
CA ALA A 83 -38.65 12.03 -9.60
C ALA A 83 -39.41 12.81 -10.69
N ALA A 84 -38.81 12.96 -11.88
CA ALA A 84 -39.46 13.61 -13.02
C ALA A 84 -40.46 12.69 -13.75
N LEU A 85 -40.26 11.36 -13.66
CA LEU A 85 -41.07 10.35 -14.34
C LEU A 85 -42.16 9.71 -13.47
N ASP A 86 -42.13 9.92 -12.15
CA ASP A 86 -43.09 9.38 -11.17
C ASP A 86 -44.55 9.87 -11.38
N MET A 87 -44.80 10.80 -12.32
CA MET A 87 -46.15 11.27 -12.67
C MET A 87 -46.89 10.37 -13.69
N ALA A 88 -46.23 9.35 -14.26
CA ALA A 88 -46.86 8.43 -15.21
C ALA A 88 -47.71 7.36 -14.50
N ALA A 89 -48.98 7.21 -14.91
CA ALA A 89 -49.94 6.32 -14.26
C ALA A 89 -49.59 4.81 -14.36
N ASN A 90 -48.91 4.39 -15.44
CA ASN A 90 -48.56 3.00 -15.71
C ASN A 90 -47.05 2.85 -15.97
N LYS A 91 -46.36 2.15 -15.07
CA LYS A 91 -44.92 1.89 -15.18
C LYS A 91 -44.64 0.71 -16.10
N THR A 92 -43.96 0.96 -17.22
CA THR A 92 -43.47 -0.07 -18.16
C THR A 92 -42.13 0.38 -18.75
N ASP A 93 -41.23 -0.55 -19.11
CA ASP A 93 -39.93 -0.22 -19.73
C ASP A 93 -40.06 0.73 -20.93
N ALA A 94 -41.14 0.55 -21.70
CA ALA A 94 -41.40 1.34 -22.88
C ALA A 94 -41.89 2.77 -22.58
N ASN A 95 -42.59 2.96 -21.45
CA ASN A 95 -42.95 4.29 -20.95
C ASN A 95 -41.76 4.96 -20.26
N ASP A 96 -40.92 4.19 -19.57
CA ASP A 96 -39.69 4.70 -18.95
C ASP A 96 -38.73 5.22 -20.04
N ALA A 97 -38.55 4.45 -21.14
CA ALA A 97 -37.79 4.89 -22.30
C ALA A 97 -38.37 6.15 -22.98
N ASP A 98 -39.71 6.26 -23.09
CA ASP A 98 -40.35 7.45 -23.66
C ASP A 98 -40.23 8.68 -22.75
N GLY A 99 -40.34 8.47 -21.44
CA GLY A 99 -40.06 9.49 -20.43
C GLY A 99 -38.63 10.02 -20.53
N LEU A 100 -37.64 9.12 -20.64
CA LEU A 100 -36.24 9.51 -20.85
C LEU A 100 -36.03 10.29 -22.16
N ALA A 101 -36.71 9.89 -23.25
CA ALA A 101 -36.67 10.61 -24.52
C ALA A 101 -37.27 12.01 -24.40
N HIS A 102 -38.36 12.16 -23.64
CA HIS A 102 -38.98 13.45 -23.36
C HIS A 102 -38.05 14.35 -22.51
N LEU A 103 -37.41 13.80 -21.48
CA LEU A 103 -36.40 14.55 -20.71
C LEU A 103 -35.24 15.00 -21.62
N ALA A 104 -34.79 14.17 -22.56
CA ALA A 104 -33.75 14.50 -23.52
C ALA A 104 -34.14 15.69 -24.42
N GLU A 105 -35.40 15.74 -24.84
CA GLU A 105 -36.00 16.79 -25.67
C GLU A 105 -36.12 18.11 -24.91
N VAL A 106 -36.75 18.10 -23.74
CA VAL A 106 -36.96 19.30 -22.90
C VAL A 106 -35.65 19.82 -22.31
N GLY A 107 -34.66 18.95 -22.09
CA GLY A 107 -33.39 19.32 -21.47
C GLY A 107 -33.46 19.45 -19.94
N PHE A 108 -34.54 18.99 -19.31
CA PHE A 108 -34.73 19.07 -17.86
C PHE A 108 -34.19 17.83 -17.15
N PHE A 109 -32.86 17.69 -17.10
CA PHE A 109 -32.20 16.59 -16.40
C PHE A 109 -30.88 17.04 -15.78
N ARG A 110 -30.38 16.23 -14.84
CA ARG A 110 -29.04 16.38 -14.30
C ARG A 110 -28.12 15.36 -14.92
N GLU A 111 -27.22 15.81 -15.79
CA GLU A 111 -26.18 14.97 -16.35
C GLU A 111 -25.23 14.45 -15.26
N VAL A 112 -24.87 13.18 -15.39
CA VAL A 112 -23.88 12.51 -14.56
C VAL A 112 -22.65 12.23 -15.40
N ARG A 113 -21.53 12.77 -14.94
CA ARG A 113 -20.21 12.47 -15.52
C ARG A 113 -19.91 10.98 -15.38
N VAL A 114 -19.75 10.30 -16.51
CA VAL A 114 -19.32 8.91 -16.57
C VAL A 114 -17.79 8.87 -16.50
N LYS A 115 -17.24 8.02 -15.64
CA LYS A 115 -15.79 7.88 -15.46
C LYS A 115 -15.15 7.17 -16.65
N GLY A 116 -13.91 7.51 -16.97
CA GLY A 116 -13.12 6.82 -17.99
C GLY A 116 -12.87 5.35 -17.62
N PHE A 117 -12.60 4.53 -18.64
CA PHE A 117 -12.32 3.10 -18.44
C PHE A 117 -11.09 2.87 -17.55
N ASP A 118 -10.01 3.63 -17.73
CA ASP A 118 -8.79 3.47 -16.92
C ASP A 118 -9.05 3.68 -15.43
N SER A 119 -9.81 4.72 -15.09
CA SER A 119 -10.24 4.97 -13.71
C SER A 119 -11.17 3.88 -13.19
N MET A 120 -12.04 3.34 -14.06
CA MET A 120 -12.94 2.25 -13.68
C MET A 120 -12.17 0.94 -13.44
N LEU A 121 -11.19 0.62 -14.27
CA LEU A 121 -10.30 -0.53 -14.09
C LEU A 121 -9.55 -0.42 -12.77
N THR A 122 -8.94 0.73 -12.51
CA THR A 122 -8.20 0.99 -11.27
C THR A 122 -9.12 0.90 -10.04
N ARG A 123 -10.35 1.43 -10.10
CA ARG A 123 -11.34 1.30 -9.02
C ARG A 123 -11.80 -0.15 -8.83
N THR A 124 -11.93 -0.89 -9.92
CA THR A 124 -12.27 -2.33 -9.88
C THR A 124 -11.16 -3.11 -9.18
N LEU A 125 -9.91 -2.80 -9.46
CA LEU A 125 -8.77 -3.40 -8.78
C LEU A 125 -8.76 -3.11 -7.26
N VAL A 126 -9.03 -1.84 -6.86
CA VAL A 126 -9.20 -1.49 -5.44
C VAL A 126 -10.36 -2.27 -4.81
N ALA A 127 -11.50 -2.34 -5.48
CA ALA A 127 -12.69 -3.03 -4.98
C ALA A 127 -12.44 -4.54 -4.82
N ALA A 128 -11.82 -5.17 -5.82
CA ALA A 128 -11.46 -6.59 -5.81
C ALA A 128 -10.51 -6.92 -4.65
N ARG A 129 -9.42 -6.17 -4.49
CA ARG A 129 -8.51 -6.33 -3.34
C ARG A 129 -9.26 -6.18 -2.02
N THR A 130 -10.08 -5.13 -1.89
CA THR A 130 -10.82 -4.85 -0.65
C THR A 130 -11.78 -5.99 -0.31
N ARG A 131 -12.44 -6.58 -1.33
CA ARG A 131 -13.31 -7.75 -1.16
C ARG A 131 -12.53 -8.95 -0.66
N LEU A 132 -11.37 -9.27 -1.24
CA LEU A 132 -10.54 -10.40 -0.80
C LEU A 132 -10.05 -10.21 0.64
N VAL A 133 -9.61 -9.01 1.02
CA VAL A 133 -9.22 -8.71 2.42
C VAL A 133 -10.39 -8.93 3.38
N ARG A 134 -11.61 -8.51 3.01
CA ARG A 134 -12.82 -8.76 3.81
C ARG A 134 -13.09 -10.25 3.99
N ILE A 135 -13.04 -11.03 2.92
CA ILE A 135 -13.23 -12.48 2.97
C ILE A 135 -12.17 -13.13 3.86
N THR A 136 -10.91 -12.70 3.81
CA THR A 136 -9.85 -13.19 4.72
C THR A 136 -10.20 -12.92 6.19
N VAL A 137 -10.75 -11.75 6.51
CA VAL A 137 -11.17 -11.43 7.88
C VAL A 137 -12.36 -12.29 8.30
N GLU A 138 -13.37 -12.41 7.45
CA GLU A 138 -14.57 -13.24 7.66
C GLU A 138 -14.18 -14.69 7.93
N LEU A 139 -13.34 -15.29 7.10
CA LEU A 139 -12.82 -16.65 7.29
C LEU A 139 -12.03 -16.80 8.58
N SER A 140 -11.16 -15.83 8.92
CA SER A 140 -10.40 -15.91 10.19
C SER A 140 -11.31 -15.88 11.42
N ASN A 141 -12.39 -15.09 11.37
CA ASN A 141 -13.37 -15.02 12.44
C ASN A 141 -14.21 -16.31 12.51
N GLN A 142 -14.57 -16.88 11.36
CA GLN A 142 -15.31 -18.14 11.30
C GLN A 142 -14.47 -19.30 11.85
N ILE A 143 -13.19 -19.41 11.48
CA ILE A 143 -12.25 -20.40 12.02
C ILE A 143 -12.15 -20.26 13.55
N ARG A 144 -11.95 -19.03 14.06
CA ARG A 144 -11.94 -18.77 15.51
C ARG A 144 -13.25 -19.19 16.19
N GLY A 145 -14.38 -18.91 15.55
CA GLY A 145 -15.71 -19.27 16.05
C GLY A 145 -15.90 -20.78 16.16
N ILE A 146 -15.54 -21.53 15.11
CA ILE A 146 -15.63 -23.00 15.08
C ILE A 146 -14.72 -23.59 16.15
N MET A 147 -13.44 -23.20 16.18
CA MET A 147 -12.47 -23.73 17.14
C MET A 147 -12.89 -23.46 18.59
N LYS A 148 -13.53 -22.32 18.86
CA LYS A 148 -14.06 -21.98 20.19
C LYS A 148 -15.11 -22.98 20.68
N THR A 149 -15.94 -23.55 19.79
CA THR A 149 -16.95 -24.56 20.15
C THR A 149 -16.31 -25.83 20.73
N PHE A 150 -15.10 -26.15 20.29
CA PHE A 150 -14.34 -27.32 20.75
C PHE A 150 -13.32 -26.99 21.85
N GLY A 151 -13.45 -25.83 22.52
CA GLY A 151 -12.54 -25.41 23.60
C GLY A 151 -11.17 -24.91 23.14
N LEU A 152 -10.92 -24.82 21.82
CA LEU A 152 -9.64 -24.39 21.26
C LEU A 152 -9.62 -22.86 21.09
N LEU A 153 -9.11 -22.16 22.10
CA LEU A 153 -9.01 -20.70 22.10
C LEU A 153 -7.79 -20.22 21.30
N VAL A 154 -7.99 -19.84 20.04
CA VAL A 154 -6.90 -19.31 19.20
C VAL A 154 -6.40 -17.97 19.73
N PRO A 155 -5.11 -17.83 20.11
CA PRO A 155 -4.57 -16.59 20.63
C PRO A 155 -4.67 -15.42 19.64
N ALA A 156 -4.53 -14.20 20.18
CA ALA A 156 -4.46 -12.99 19.37
C ALA A 156 -3.25 -13.08 18.42
N GLY A 157 -3.49 -12.81 17.14
CA GLY A 157 -2.47 -12.97 16.10
C GLY A 157 -3.03 -12.69 14.72
N LYS A 158 -2.18 -12.24 13.81
CA LYS A 158 -2.54 -11.93 12.41
C LYS A 158 -1.57 -12.63 11.47
N GLY A 159 -2.01 -12.86 10.22
CA GLY A 159 -1.13 -13.44 9.20
C GLY A 159 -0.56 -14.80 9.62
N THR A 160 0.74 -15.00 9.44
CA THR A 160 1.43 -16.26 9.74
C THR A 160 1.31 -16.68 11.21
N THR A 161 1.25 -15.73 12.15
CA THR A 161 1.01 -16.04 13.58
C THR A 161 -0.36 -16.67 13.79
N PHE A 162 -1.41 -16.17 13.11
CA PHE A 162 -2.73 -16.78 13.19
C PHE A 162 -2.71 -18.20 12.63
N GLU A 163 -2.08 -18.39 11.46
CA GLU A 163 -1.97 -19.71 10.83
C GLU A 163 -1.22 -20.72 11.73
N LYS A 164 -0.07 -20.31 12.28
CA LYS A 164 0.72 -21.14 13.20
C LYS A 164 -0.10 -21.55 14.42
N ASN A 165 -0.79 -20.59 15.03
CA ASN A 165 -1.61 -20.85 16.22
C ASN A 165 -2.75 -21.83 15.92
N VAL A 166 -3.43 -21.67 14.78
CA VAL A 166 -4.49 -22.60 14.37
C VAL A 166 -3.93 -24.00 14.15
N ARG A 167 -2.83 -24.13 13.41
CA ARG A 167 -2.21 -25.45 13.14
C ARG A 167 -1.74 -26.13 14.43
N SER A 168 -1.09 -25.38 15.32
CA SER A 168 -0.61 -25.91 16.60
C SER A 168 -1.73 -26.48 17.45
N LEU A 169 -2.88 -25.80 17.53
CA LEU A 169 -4.04 -26.25 18.30
C LEU A 169 -4.77 -27.44 17.68
N LEU A 170 -4.52 -27.73 16.40
CA LEU A 170 -5.15 -28.83 15.67
C LEU A 170 -4.27 -30.09 15.62
N THR A 171 -3.04 -30.06 16.15
CA THR A 171 -2.08 -31.17 16.07
C THR A 171 -2.65 -32.50 16.57
N ASP A 172 -3.38 -32.47 17.69
CA ASP A 172 -3.97 -33.66 18.32
C ASP A 172 -5.48 -33.79 18.08
N GLN A 173 -6.02 -33.09 17.08
CA GLN A 173 -7.46 -32.95 16.83
C GLN A 173 -7.88 -33.70 15.55
N ASN A 174 -7.81 -35.03 15.59
CA ASN A 174 -7.98 -35.89 14.41
C ASN A 174 -9.33 -35.73 13.67
N GLU A 175 -10.41 -35.39 14.38
CA GLU A 175 -11.74 -35.19 13.78
C GLU A 175 -11.95 -33.75 13.29
N LEU A 176 -11.44 -32.76 14.03
CA LEU A 176 -11.66 -31.35 13.73
C LEU A 176 -10.68 -30.81 12.68
N ALA A 177 -9.44 -31.32 12.66
CA ALA A 177 -8.40 -30.86 11.75
C ALA A 177 -8.80 -31.03 10.26
N PRO A 178 -9.35 -32.17 9.80
CA PRO A 178 -9.83 -32.31 8.42
C PRO A 178 -10.93 -31.31 8.02
N ILE A 179 -11.67 -30.75 8.98
CA ILE A 179 -12.73 -29.77 8.74
C ILE A 179 -12.15 -28.34 8.69
N VAL A 180 -11.26 -28.01 9.62
CA VAL A 180 -10.74 -26.63 9.79
C VAL A 180 -9.56 -26.33 8.86
N LEU A 181 -8.69 -27.31 8.58
CA LEU A 181 -7.50 -27.11 7.75
C LEU A 181 -7.82 -26.64 6.31
N PRO A 182 -8.83 -27.20 5.60
CA PRO A 182 -9.22 -26.69 4.28
C PRO A 182 -9.68 -25.22 4.31
N MET A 183 -10.38 -24.80 5.39
CA MET A 183 -10.77 -23.40 5.57
C MET A 183 -9.55 -22.49 5.79
N LEU A 184 -8.56 -22.97 6.54
CA LEU A 184 -7.29 -22.26 6.77
C LEU A 184 -6.47 -22.13 5.48
N GLU A 185 -6.46 -23.16 4.64
CA GLU A 185 -5.82 -23.13 3.32
C GLU A 185 -6.51 -22.14 2.37
N ALA A 186 -7.84 -22.14 2.31
CA ALA A 186 -8.61 -21.14 1.57
C ALA A 186 -8.32 -19.72 2.07
N TRP A 187 -8.28 -19.53 3.40
CA TRP A 187 -7.91 -18.27 4.03
C TRP A 187 -6.51 -17.79 3.59
N ARG A 188 -5.53 -18.70 3.57
CA ARG A 188 -4.16 -18.40 3.12
C ARG A 188 -4.12 -18.05 1.63
N GLY A 189 -4.80 -18.83 0.78
CA GLY A 189 -4.87 -18.60 -0.66
C GLY A 189 -5.46 -17.23 -1.00
N ILE A 190 -6.59 -16.87 -0.37
CA ILE A 190 -7.25 -15.57 -0.58
C ILE A 190 -6.34 -14.42 -0.11
N ARG A 191 -5.62 -14.60 0.99
CA ARG A 191 -4.67 -13.59 1.49
C ARG A 191 -3.51 -13.37 0.51
N ILE A 192 -3.00 -14.43 -0.13
CA ILE A 192 -1.96 -14.33 -1.18
C ILE A 192 -2.50 -13.53 -2.38
N ARG A 193 -3.69 -13.85 -2.87
CA ARG A 193 -4.33 -13.12 -3.99
C ARG A 193 -4.60 -11.65 -3.64
N ALA A 194 -5.04 -11.36 -2.40
CA ALA A 194 -5.19 -9.99 -1.93
C ALA A 194 -3.87 -9.21 -1.91
N ALA A 195 -2.76 -9.88 -1.59
CA ALA A 195 -1.43 -9.29 -1.63
C ALA A 195 -0.96 -9.05 -3.08
N GLU A 196 -1.26 -9.95 -4.02
CA GLU A 196 -0.98 -9.78 -5.46
C GLU A 196 -1.68 -8.55 -6.03
N LEU A 197 -2.99 -8.41 -5.81
CA LEU A 197 -3.73 -7.22 -6.22
C LEU A 197 -3.23 -5.95 -5.51
N GLY A 198 -2.77 -6.08 -4.27
CA GLY A 198 -2.09 -5.01 -3.55
C GLY A 198 -0.80 -4.54 -4.22
N ARG A 199 0.02 -5.47 -4.73
CA ARG A 199 1.25 -5.15 -5.47
C ARG A 199 0.96 -4.47 -6.79
N GLN A 200 -0.09 -4.88 -7.51
CA GLN A 200 -0.53 -4.20 -8.73
C GLN A 200 -0.91 -2.74 -8.45
N LEU A 201 -1.75 -2.47 -7.44
CA LEU A 201 -2.13 -1.11 -7.06
C LEU A 201 -0.93 -0.24 -6.69
N VAL A 202 0.05 -0.83 -6.00
CA VAL A 202 1.31 -0.17 -5.66
C VAL A 202 2.08 0.20 -6.93
N ALA A 203 2.20 -0.72 -7.89
CA ALA A 203 2.89 -0.48 -9.16
C ALA A 203 2.22 0.65 -9.95
N ASP A 204 0.89 0.65 -10.05
CA ASP A 204 0.13 1.69 -10.76
C ASP A 204 0.25 3.05 -10.07
N ALA A 205 0.15 3.07 -8.74
CA ALA A 205 0.29 4.30 -7.95
C ALA A 205 1.69 4.91 -8.06
N ARG A 206 2.74 4.09 -8.23
CA ARG A 206 4.11 4.58 -8.45
C ARG A 206 4.26 5.33 -9.76
N GLN A 207 3.47 5.01 -10.78
CA GLN A 207 3.53 5.67 -12.08
C GLN A 207 2.73 6.98 -12.10
N SER A 208 1.74 7.13 -11.21
CA SER A 208 0.91 8.32 -11.11
C SER A 208 1.53 9.40 -10.20
N GLN A 209 1.90 10.54 -10.79
CA GLN A 209 2.41 11.69 -10.03
C GLN A 209 1.40 12.16 -8.96
N ALA A 210 0.10 12.18 -9.29
CA ALA A 210 -0.94 12.56 -8.35
C ALA A 210 -1.01 11.60 -7.15
N CYS A 211 -0.91 10.29 -7.39
CA CYS A 211 -0.85 9.31 -6.30
C CYS A 211 0.40 9.50 -5.42
N ARG A 212 1.58 9.74 -6.03
CA ARG A 212 2.83 9.99 -5.29
C ARG A 212 2.72 11.23 -4.40
N THR A 213 2.16 12.33 -4.91
CA THR A 213 1.93 13.55 -4.13
C THR A 213 0.99 13.28 -2.95
N LEU A 214 -0.15 12.62 -3.18
CA LEU A 214 -1.11 12.29 -2.12
C LEU A 214 -0.49 11.41 -1.04
N MET A 215 0.28 10.39 -1.43
CA MET A 215 0.95 9.49 -0.49
C MET A 215 2.05 10.16 0.33
N SER A 216 2.50 11.37 -0.05
CA SER A 216 3.41 12.16 0.80
C SER A 216 2.72 12.69 2.06
N ILE A 217 1.38 12.77 2.06
CA ILE A 217 0.62 13.21 3.22
C ILE A 217 0.55 12.07 4.25
N PRO A 218 0.97 12.32 5.51
CA PRO A 218 0.86 11.32 6.57
C PRO A 218 -0.58 10.78 6.70
N GLY A 219 -0.72 9.46 6.78
CA GLY A 219 -2.02 8.79 6.87
C GLY A 219 -2.70 8.49 5.53
N ILE A 220 -2.19 9.00 4.39
CA ILE A 220 -2.67 8.62 3.06
C ILE A 220 -1.78 7.51 2.49
N GLY A 221 -2.32 6.30 2.38
CA GLY A 221 -1.66 5.18 1.70
C GLY A 221 -2.13 5.00 0.26
N VAL A 222 -1.53 4.04 -0.45
CA VAL A 222 -1.83 3.69 -1.86
C VAL A 222 -3.33 3.56 -2.13
N ILE A 223 -4.05 2.82 -1.27
CA ILE A 223 -5.50 2.59 -1.47
C ILE A 223 -6.28 3.92 -1.43
N THR A 224 -5.97 4.78 -0.47
CA THR A 224 -6.61 6.09 -0.33
C THR A 224 -6.26 7.00 -1.48
N ALA A 225 -4.97 7.09 -1.85
CA ALA A 225 -4.50 7.92 -2.95
C ALA A 225 -5.11 7.49 -4.29
N THR A 226 -5.02 6.22 -4.65
CA THR A 226 -5.57 5.68 -5.89
C THR A 226 -7.10 5.83 -5.95
N SER A 227 -7.80 5.54 -4.84
CA SER A 227 -9.26 5.75 -4.77
C SER A 227 -9.63 7.22 -4.94
N PHE A 228 -8.80 8.13 -4.44
CA PHE A 228 -9.00 9.57 -4.56
C PHE A 228 -8.81 10.03 -6.00
N VAL A 229 -7.66 9.74 -6.60
CA VAL A 229 -7.32 10.15 -7.98
C VAL A 229 -8.36 9.62 -8.96
N THR A 230 -8.72 8.34 -8.87
CA THR A 230 -9.71 7.72 -9.79
C THR A 230 -11.14 8.20 -9.56
N ALA A 231 -11.47 8.73 -8.38
CA ALA A 231 -12.77 9.32 -8.13
C ALA A 231 -12.90 10.72 -8.77
N ILE A 232 -11.83 11.52 -8.69
CA ILE A 232 -11.78 12.90 -9.19
C ILE A 232 -11.50 12.95 -10.69
N GLU A 233 -10.60 12.09 -11.19
CA GLU A 233 -10.01 12.03 -12.54
C GLU A 233 -9.34 13.35 -12.97
N ASN A 234 -10.12 14.40 -13.17
CA ASN A 234 -9.65 15.74 -13.48
C ASN A 234 -10.07 16.72 -12.36
N PRO A 235 -9.13 17.40 -11.69
CA PRO A 235 -9.42 18.49 -10.76
C PRO A 235 -10.39 19.56 -11.30
N ASP A 236 -10.32 19.87 -12.59
CA ASP A 236 -11.14 20.91 -13.25
C ASP A 236 -12.63 20.54 -13.32
N ASN A 237 -12.97 19.29 -13.04
CA ASN A 237 -14.36 18.86 -12.84
C ASN A 237 -15.05 19.61 -11.68
N PHE A 238 -14.27 20.25 -10.80
CA PHE A 238 -14.77 20.95 -9.63
C PHE A 238 -14.34 22.42 -9.62
N LYS A 239 -15.29 23.33 -9.86
CA LYS A 239 -15.07 24.79 -9.79
C LYS A 239 -14.49 25.28 -8.45
N LYS A 240 -14.75 24.57 -7.36
CA LYS A 240 -14.30 24.93 -6.00
C LYS A 240 -13.91 23.66 -5.24
N SER A 241 -12.81 23.72 -4.49
CA SER A 241 -12.35 22.59 -3.66
C SER A 241 -13.39 22.12 -2.63
N ARG A 242 -14.17 23.06 -2.07
CA ARG A 242 -15.28 22.74 -1.15
C ARG A 242 -16.36 21.85 -1.77
N SER A 243 -16.55 21.92 -3.10
CA SER A 243 -17.54 21.13 -3.81
C SER A 243 -17.20 19.64 -3.79
N VAL A 244 -15.91 19.30 -3.70
CA VAL A 244 -15.47 17.90 -3.64
C VAL A 244 -15.86 17.26 -2.31
N ALA A 245 -15.68 17.98 -1.20
CA ALA A 245 -16.13 17.51 0.11
C ALA A 245 -17.65 17.26 0.15
N ALA A 246 -18.43 18.10 -0.53
CA ALA A 246 -19.87 17.92 -0.65
C ALA A 246 -20.22 16.69 -1.52
N TRP A 247 -19.51 16.51 -2.64
CA TRP A 247 -19.71 15.39 -3.57
C TRP A 247 -19.39 14.02 -2.95
N ILE A 248 -18.36 13.95 -2.10
CA ILE A 248 -18.00 12.72 -1.33
C ILE A 248 -18.97 12.49 -0.16
N GLY A 249 -19.67 13.53 0.29
CA GLY A 249 -20.62 13.44 1.41
C GLY A 249 -19.99 13.67 2.79
N LEU A 250 -18.94 14.49 2.83
CA LEU A 250 -18.25 14.92 4.05
C LEU A 250 -18.76 16.25 4.62
N THR A 251 -19.62 16.98 3.89
CA THR A 251 -20.26 18.21 4.41
C THR A 251 -21.50 17.88 5.23
N THR A 252 -21.82 18.76 6.20
CA THR A 252 -23.06 18.70 6.99
C THR A 252 -24.28 18.85 6.10
N ARG A 253 -25.40 18.26 6.53
CA ARG A 253 -26.72 18.61 6.00
C ARG A 253 -27.13 19.93 6.65
N ARG A 254 -27.41 20.94 5.84
CA ARG A 254 -28.03 22.17 6.32
C ARG A 254 -29.54 21.98 6.29
N TYR A 255 -30.20 22.19 7.41
CA TYR A 255 -31.65 22.34 7.46
C TYR A 255 -31.94 23.82 7.65
N GLN A 256 -32.54 24.43 6.63
CA GLN A 256 -32.88 25.84 6.63
C GLN A 256 -34.36 25.97 6.23
N SER A 257 -35.21 26.34 7.17
CA SER A 257 -36.58 26.83 6.94
C SER A 257 -36.66 28.28 7.45
N GLY A 258 -37.69 29.04 7.06
CA GLY A 258 -37.76 30.50 7.28
C GLY A 258 -37.35 31.00 8.67
N GLU A 259 -37.59 30.21 9.72
CA GLU A 259 -37.26 30.54 11.12
C GLU A 259 -36.15 29.67 11.75
N VAL A 260 -35.69 28.61 11.08
CA VAL A 260 -34.77 27.60 11.66
C VAL A 260 -33.60 27.36 10.72
N ASP A 261 -32.37 27.63 11.19
CA ASP A 261 -31.12 27.29 10.50
C ASP A 261 -30.20 26.52 11.43
N TYR A 262 -29.97 25.23 11.15
CA TYR A 262 -28.97 24.45 11.87
C TYR A 262 -28.24 23.45 10.97
N ASP A 263 -27.00 23.16 11.37
CA ASP A 263 -26.14 22.15 10.77
C ASP A 263 -26.36 20.78 11.43
N GLY A 264 -26.86 19.82 10.66
CA GLY A 264 -27.05 18.43 11.09
C GLY A 264 -25.84 17.53 10.84
N HIS A 265 -26.07 16.21 10.84
CA HIS A 265 -25.04 15.22 10.51
C HIS A 265 -24.50 15.39 9.09
N ILE A 266 -23.33 14.79 8.80
CA ILE A 266 -22.81 14.74 7.42
C ILE A 266 -23.84 14.14 6.46
N SER A 267 -23.87 14.63 5.21
CA SER A 267 -24.89 14.26 4.23
C SER A 267 -24.95 12.76 3.94
N ARG A 268 -23.78 12.11 4.00
CA ARG A 268 -23.54 10.74 3.57
C ARG A 268 -23.91 10.43 2.13
N ARG A 269 -24.21 11.45 1.32
CA ARG A 269 -24.49 11.36 -0.11
C ARG A 269 -23.14 11.36 -0.84
N GLY A 270 -22.83 10.30 -1.57
CA GLY A 270 -21.55 10.15 -2.28
C GLY A 270 -20.87 8.80 -2.08
N ASP A 271 -19.60 8.70 -2.46
CA ASP A 271 -18.82 7.47 -2.37
C ASP A 271 -18.54 7.10 -0.91
N ARG A 272 -19.24 6.08 -0.40
CA ARG A 272 -19.08 5.56 0.97
C ARG A 272 -17.67 5.02 1.21
N HIS A 273 -17.06 4.39 0.21
CA HIS A 273 -15.75 3.77 0.35
C HIS A 273 -14.66 4.85 0.46
N LEU A 274 -14.61 5.78 -0.49
CA LEU A 274 -13.64 6.87 -0.47
C LEU A 274 -13.75 7.71 0.81
N ARG A 275 -14.97 7.99 1.24
CA ARG A 275 -15.22 8.71 2.49
C ARG A 275 -14.69 7.97 3.72
N GLY A 276 -14.83 6.65 3.77
CA GLY A 276 -14.26 5.82 4.83
C GLY A 276 -12.73 5.91 4.84
N LEU A 277 -12.10 5.78 3.68
CA LEU A 277 -10.65 5.89 3.52
C LEU A 277 -10.11 7.26 3.98
N LEU A 278 -10.79 8.34 3.63
CA LEU A 278 -10.41 9.70 4.06
C LEU A 278 -10.59 9.91 5.56
N TYR A 279 -11.63 9.33 6.15
CA TYR A 279 -11.82 9.36 7.60
C TYR A 279 -10.73 8.57 8.33
N GLU A 280 -10.36 7.40 7.82
CA GLU A 280 -9.26 6.59 8.37
C GLU A 280 -7.92 7.33 8.25
N ALA A 281 -7.63 7.95 7.11
CA ALA A 281 -6.44 8.79 6.94
C ALA A 281 -6.39 9.93 7.96
N ALA A 282 -7.51 10.64 8.14
CA ALA A 282 -7.62 11.68 9.15
C ALA A 282 -7.46 11.15 10.58
N ALA A 283 -8.00 9.97 10.89
CA ALA A 283 -7.83 9.32 12.18
C ALA A 283 -6.35 8.99 12.44
N VAL A 284 -5.63 8.49 11.44
CA VAL A 284 -4.19 8.21 11.51
C VAL A 284 -3.41 9.50 11.80
N ILE A 285 -3.71 10.61 11.10
CA ILE A 285 -3.09 11.92 11.36
C ILE A 285 -3.26 12.36 12.82
N LEU A 286 -4.46 12.15 13.38
CA LEU A 286 -4.82 12.59 14.72
C LEU A 286 -4.35 11.67 15.85
N THR A 287 -3.91 10.44 15.54
CA THR A 287 -3.64 9.42 16.57
C THR A 287 -2.28 8.74 16.45
N ARG A 288 -1.79 8.51 15.23
CA ARG A 288 -0.60 7.69 14.97
C ARG A 288 0.54 8.49 14.35
N CYS A 289 0.25 9.63 13.72
CA CYS A 289 1.30 10.49 13.17
C CYS A 289 1.95 11.33 14.28
N SER A 290 3.29 11.28 14.34
CA SER A 290 4.11 12.17 15.16
C SER A 290 4.69 13.37 14.40
N THR A 291 4.49 13.46 13.07
CA THR A 291 4.96 14.62 12.27
C THR A 291 4.09 15.82 12.61
N GLU A 292 4.71 16.88 13.13
CA GLU A 292 4.00 18.14 13.32
C GLU A 292 3.69 18.76 11.95
N SER A 293 2.44 19.15 11.75
CA SER A 293 1.98 19.85 10.55
C SER A 293 0.85 20.80 10.93
N SER A 294 0.72 21.88 10.18
CA SER A 294 -0.37 22.85 10.39
C SER A 294 -1.76 22.19 10.37
N LEU A 295 -1.93 21.15 9.55
CA LEU A 295 -3.14 20.34 9.50
C LEU A 295 -3.37 19.54 10.79
N ARG A 296 -2.33 18.84 11.28
CA ARG A 296 -2.41 18.04 12.51
C ARG A 296 -2.63 18.91 13.73
N THR A 297 -1.85 19.99 13.89
CA THR A 297 -1.98 20.92 15.02
C THR A 297 -3.37 21.53 15.07
N TRP A 298 -3.90 21.97 13.91
CA TRP A 298 -5.29 22.45 13.81
C TRP A 298 -6.30 21.35 14.16
N GLY A 299 -6.09 20.12 13.67
CA GLY A 299 -6.96 18.98 13.93
C GLY A 299 -7.00 18.56 15.40
N LEU A 300 -5.86 18.61 16.11
CA LEU A 300 -5.78 18.31 17.54
C LEU A 300 -6.48 19.39 18.39
N LYS A 301 -6.24 20.67 18.11
CA LYS A 301 -6.99 21.77 18.74
C LYS A 301 -8.49 21.68 18.49
N LEU A 302 -8.89 21.16 17.32
CA LEU A 302 -10.29 20.92 17.02
C LEU A 302 -10.83 19.71 17.79
N ARG A 303 -10.04 18.64 17.92
CA ARG A 303 -10.38 17.44 18.69
C ARG A 303 -10.72 17.78 20.15
N GLU A 304 -9.95 18.66 20.77
CA GLU A 304 -10.18 19.11 22.15
C GLU A 304 -11.52 19.83 22.31
N ARG A 305 -11.93 20.62 21.31
CA ARG A 305 -13.17 21.42 21.38
C ARG A 305 -14.44 20.65 21.02
N ILE A 306 -14.39 19.76 20.03
CA ILE A 306 -15.60 19.13 19.45
C ILE A 306 -15.57 17.60 19.45
N GLY A 307 -14.54 16.99 20.05
CA GLY A 307 -14.37 15.56 20.13
C GLY A 307 -13.79 14.91 18.87
N PHE A 308 -13.29 13.69 19.03
CA PHE A 308 -12.53 12.96 18.01
C PHE A 308 -13.25 12.77 16.68
N LYS A 309 -14.48 12.23 16.70
CA LYS A 309 -15.21 11.88 15.48
C LYS A 309 -15.47 13.10 14.58
N ARG A 310 -15.84 14.25 15.18
CA ARG A 310 -16.11 15.49 14.44
C ARG A 310 -14.81 16.11 13.92
N ALA A 311 -13.75 16.10 14.72
CA ALA A 311 -12.43 16.57 14.29
C ALA A 311 -11.85 15.73 13.14
N ALA A 312 -11.97 14.41 13.18
CA ALA A 312 -11.53 13.53 12.10
C ALA A 312 -12.26 13.83 10.78
N VAL A 313 -13.58 14.04 10.82
CA VAL A 313 -14.35 14.48 9.64
C VAL A 313 -13.86 15.83 9.10
N ALA A 314 -13.56 16.78 9.98
CA ALA A 314 -13.08 18.10 9.58
C ALA A 314 -11.67 18.05 8.98
N VAL A 315 -10.76 17.22 9.52
CA VAL A 315 -9.44 16.94 8.94
C VAL A 315 -9.58 16.26 7.59
N ALA A 316 -10.45 15.26 7.45
CA ALA A 316 -10.75 14.61 6.17
C ALA A 316 -11.22 15.63 5.11
N ARG A 317 -12.10 16.57 5.48
CA ARG A 317 -12.54 17.66 4.58
C ARG A 317 -11.41 18.61 4.18
N LYS A 318 -10.42 18.82 5.05
CA LYS A 318 -9.32 19.76 4.81
C LYS A 318 -8.22 19.13 3.94
N LEU A 319 -7.93 17.84 4.12
CA LEU A 319 -7.04 17.05 3.25
C LEU A 319 -7.40 17.21 1.77
N MET A 320 -8.68 17.08 1.49
CA MET A 320 -9.27 17.26 0.17
C MET A 320 -9.01 18.62 -0.49
N ALA A 321 -8.94 19.68 0.31
CA ALA A 321 -8.88 21.04 -0.18
C ALA A 321 -7.44 21.49 -0.48
N ALA A 322 -6.44 20.87 0.15
CA ALA A 322 -5.03 21.17 -0.05
C ALA A 322 -4.53 20.69 -1.43
N GLU A 323 -4.99 19.51 -1.87
CA GLU A 323 -4.50 18.83 -3.09
C GLU A 323 -5.01 19.44 -4.40
N LEU A 324 -6.10 20.21 -4.36
CA LEU A 324 -6.64 20.90 -5.53
C LEU A 324 -5.96 22.26 -5.80
N LYS A 325 -5.00 22.67 -4.95
CA LYS A 325 -4.26 23.93 -5.09
C LYS A 325 -2.75 23.65 -5.09
N LYS A 326 -2.21 23.38 -6.30
CA LYS A 326 -0.80 23.19 -6.68
C LYS A 326 -0.16 21.85 -6.28
N PRO A 327 0.38 21.07 -7.24
CA PRO A 327 1.34 20.01 -6.96
C PRO A 327 2.72 20.66 -6.76
N ALA A 328 3.02 21.12 -5.55
CA ALA A 328 4.38 21.50 -5.19
C ALA A 328 5.03 20.32 -4.47
N THR A 329 5.89 19.58 -5.17
CA THR A 329 6.87 18.66 -4.58
C THR A 329 7.83 19.48 -3.72
N VAL A 330 7.92 19.19 -2.42
CA VAL A 330 8.74 19.98 -1.49
C VAL A 330 10.13 19.39 -1.25
N PHE A 331 10.46 18.15 -1.64
CA PHE A 331 11.82 17.63 -1.38
C PHE A 331 12.30 16.64 -2.43
N ASP A 332 13.58 16.78 -2.81
CA ASP A 332 14.35 15.76 -3.53
C ASP A 332 14.62 14.59 -2.59
N ARG A 333 14.16 13.40 -3.02
CA ARG A 333 14.29 12.15 -2.28
C ARG A 333 15.31 11.27 -3.00
N LEU A 334 16.07 10.48 -2.25
CA LEU A 334 16.70 9.29 -2.81
C LEU A 334 15.60 8.42 -3.45
N ASN A 335 15.88 7.86 -4.62
CA ASN A 335 14.90 7.16 -5.48
C ASN A 335 14.60 5.75 -4.93
N ILE A 336 14.22 5.68 -3.66
CA ILE A 336 13.89 4.47 -2.91
C ILE A 336 12.39 4.30 -2.96
N SER A 337 11.98 3.10 -3.30
CA SER A 337 10.61 2.64 -3.44
C SER A 337 9.98 2.44 -2.04
N VAL A 338 9.57 3.53 -1.37
CA VAL A 338 8.96 3.48 -0.02
C VAL A 338 7.43 3.30 -0.11
N PHE A 339 6.93 2.05 0.02
CA PHE A 339 5.48 1.73 -0.01
C PHE A 339 4.79 1.74 1.34
N HIS A 340 5.57 1.82 2.41
CA HIS A 340 5.10 1.78 3.77
C HIS A 340 5.42 3.11 4.43
N ASP A 341 4.64 3.51 5.43
CA ASP A 341 5.00 4.65 6.28
C ASP A 341 6.44 4.44 6.75
N PRO A 342 7.40 5.37 6.53
CA PRO A 342 8.77 5.24 7.01
C PRO A 342 8.81 4.85 8.50
N ARG A 343 7.89 5.39 9.31
CA ARG A 343 7.76 5.01 10.73
C ARG A 343 7.43 3.54 10.97
N SER A 344 6.75 2.91 10.03
CA SER A 344 6.42 1.50 10.10
C SER A 344 7.65 0.60 9.94
N ILE A 345 8.72 1.08 9.30
CA ILE A 345 10.01 0.38 9.19
C ILE A 345 10.52 0.07 10.60
N ALA A 346 10.54 1.08 11.48
CA ALA A 346 10.97 0.95 12.87
C ALA A 346 9.95 0.28 13.80
N ALA A 347 8.70 0.12 13.35
CA ALA A 347 7.63 -0.41 14.20
C ALA A 347 7.73 -1.91 14.45
N SER A 348 8.38 -2.67 13.55
CA SER A 348 8.67 -4.11 13.74
C SER A 348 9.70 -4.61 12.74
N ARG A 349 10.48 -5.64 13.11
CA ARG A 349 11.39 -6.34 12.19
C ARG A 349 10.67 -6.86 10.93
N ALA A 350 9.43 -7.33 11.03
CA ALA A 350 8.65 -7.79 9.88
C ALA A 350 8.39 -6.69 8.83
N ASN A 351 8.21 -5.45 9.26
CA ASN A 351 8.06 -4.32 8.34
C ASN A 351 9.42 -3.89 7.77
N ALA A 352 10.49 -3.94 8.56
CA ALA A 352 11.85 -3.74 8.06
C ALA A 352 12.21 -4.77 6.98
N TYR A 353 11.90 -6.05 7.18
CA TYR A 353 12.08 -7.09 6.15
C TYR A 353 11.31 -6.78 4.88
N ARG A 354 10.03 -6.39 4.98
CA ARG A 354 9.24 -6.01 3.80
C ARG A 354 9.82 -4.80 3.09
N PHE A 355 10.30 -3.80 3.83
CA PHE A 355 10.98 -2.63 3.25
C PHE A 355 12.25 -3.04 2.49
N LEU A 356 13.09 -3.90 3.07
CA LEU A 356 14.31 -4.38 2.41
C LEU A 356 13.98 -5.20 1.16
N ASP A 357 12.98 -6.09 1.23
CA ASP A 357 12.52 -6.89 0.09
C ASP A 357 11.97 -6.02 -1.05
N ASP A 358 11.13 -5.04 -0.73
CA ASP A 358 10.53 -4.13 -1.72
C ASP A 358 11.58 -3.24 -2.42
N ASN A 359 12.76 -3.08 -1.79
CA ASN A 359 13.84 -2.20 -2.22
C ASN A 359 15.14 -2.95 -2.53
N ARG A 360 15.14 -4.28 -2.69
CA ARG A 360 16.37 -5.07 -2.90
C ARG A 360 17.28 -4.51 -3.99
N ARG A 361 16.68 -4.10 -5.11
CA ARG A 361 17.41 -3.52 -6.22
C ARG A 361 18.03 -2.17 -5.87
N ASP A 362 17.25 -1.28 -5.26
CA ASP A 362 17.68 0.08 -4.91
C ASP A 362 18.70 0.07 -3.75
N LEU A 363 18.66 -0.98 -2.91
CA LEU A 363 19.56 -1.23 -1.78
C LEU A 363 20.75 -2.15 -2.11
N PHE A 364 20.90 -2.52 -3.38
CA PHE A 364 21.94 -3.43 -3.85
C PHE A 364 22.03 -4.77 -3.08
N ILE A 365 20.88 -5.30 -2.67
CA ILE A 365 20.74 -6.62 -2.05
C ILE A 365 20.60 -7.67 -3.17
N PRO A 366 21.44 -8.71 -3.22
CA PRO A 366 21.30 -9.78 -4.20
C PRO A 366 19.92 -10.45 -4.11
N PHE A 367 19.32 -10.78 -5.25
CA PHE A 367 17.96 -11.33 -5.30
C PHE A 367 17.78 -12.59 -4.44
N ALA A 368 18.77 -13.48 -4.44
CA ALA A 368 18.74 -14.74 -3.70
C ALA A 368 19.32 -14.66 -2.28
N ALA A 369 19.80 -13.48 -1.85
CA ALA A 369 20.39 -13.34 -0.52
C ALA A 369 19.32 -13.49 0.57
N ASP A 370 19.59 -14.33 1.55
CA ASP A 370 18.79 -14.38 2.78
C ASP A 370 19.22 -13.23 3.69
N VAL A 371 18.33 -12.26 3.88
CA VAL A 371 18.64 -11.01 4.58
C VAL A 371 18.16 -11.13 6.02
N VAL A 372 18.99 -10.67 6.95
CA VAL A 372 18.70 -10.59 8.38
C VAL A 372 18.72 -9.13 8.82
N VAL A 373 17.66 -8.68 9.47
CA VAL A 373 17.61 -7.37 10.16
C VAL A 373 18.25 -7.54 11.53
N THR A 374 19.50 -7.08 11.68
CA THR A 374 20.25 -7.23 12.92
C THR A 374 19.83 -6.22 13.97
N ASP A 375 19.70 -4.97 13.55
CA ASP A 375 19.36 -3.87 14.44
C ASP A 375 18.31 -2.95 13.80
N LEU A 376 17.41 -2.47 14.64
CA LEU A 376 16.31 -1.61 14.26
C LEU A 376 16.02 -0.68 15.44
N ALA A 377 16.40 0.57 15.30
CA ALA A 377 16.23 1.56 16.36
C ALA A 377 15.61 2.85 15.84
N MET A 378 14.80 3.50 16.69
CA MET A 378 14.51 4.92 16.53
C MET A 378 15.43 5.72 17.41
N ALA A 379 16.34 6.47 16.81
CA ALA A 379 17.23 7.37 17.54
C ALA A 379 16.59 8.74 17.72
N GLN A 380 16.63 9.24 18.95
CA GLN A 380 16.31 10.62 19.32
C GLN A 380 17.58 11.28 19.83
N LYS A 381 18.21 12.12 19.01
CA LYS A 381 19.46 12.79 19.39
C LYS A 381 19.18 14.19 19.93
N LEU A 382 19.97 14.61 20.91
CA LEU A 382 20.03 15.98 21.41
C LEU A 382 21.32 16.63 20.87
N THR A 383 21.24 17.90 20.50
CA THR A 383 22.42 18.73 20.28
C THR A 383 23.11 19.04 21.61
N VAL A 384 24.37 19.44 21.56
CA VAL A 384 25.14 19.89 22.74
C VAL A 384 24.43 21.05 23.46
N SER A 385 23.66 21.87 22.74
CA SER A 385 22.83 22.94 23.29
C SER A 385 21.44 22.47 23.78
N GLY A 386 21.21 21.17 23.95
CA GLY A 386 19.96 20.59 24.45
C GLY A 386 18.77 20.61 23.48
N ARG A 387 18.94 21.04 22.22
CA ARG A 387 17.86 20.99 21.20
C ARG A 387 17.68 19.58 20.67
N ARG A 388 16.44 19.10 20.60
CA ARG A 388 16.09 17.80 20.00
C ARG A 388 16.27 17.84 18.49
N LEU A 389 17.01 16.90 17.94
CA LEU A 389 17.14 16.64 16.52
C LEU A 389 15.93 15.81 16.01
N PRO A 390 15.61 15.88 14.71
CA PRO A 390 14.58 15.04 14.11
C PRO A 390 14.84 13.56 14.40
N GLN A 391 13.75 12.82 14.63
CA GLN A 391 13.81 11.37 14.84
C GLN A 391 14.44 10.67 13.62
N GLN A 392 15.35 9.74 13.90
CA GLN A 392 16.03 8.95 12.88
C GLN A 392 15.69 7.49 13.07
N ILE A 393 15.46 6.78 11.97
CA ILE A 393 15.32 5.33 11.93
C ILE A 393 16.67 4.76 11.51
N LEU A 394 17.26 3.97 12.39
CA LEU A 394 18.46 3.21 12.13
C LEU A 394 18.04 1.79 11.80
N LEU A 395 18.28 1.36 10.57
CA LEU A 395 18.01 0.01 10.09
C LEU A 395 19.33 -0.62 9.67
N GLN A 396 19.77 -1.63 10.41
CA GLN A 396 20.91 -2.44 10.05
C GLN A 396 20.42 -3.78 9.50
N TYR A 397 20.95 -4.14 8.34
CA TYR A 397 20.64 -5.41 7.68
C TYR A 397 21.92 -6.06 7.15
N ILE A 398 21.95 -7.38 7.18
CA ILE A 398 23.07 -8.18 6.70
C ILE A 398 22.61 -9.39 5.88
N TRP A 399 23.51 -9.93 5.07
CA TRP A 399 23.43 -11.29 4.51
C TRP A 399 24.82 -11.91 4.50
N ARG A 400 24.92 -13.20 4.21
CA ARG A 400 26.20 -13.92 4.15
C ARG A 400 26.64 -14.13 2.70
N GLU A 401 27.93 -13.91 2.44
CA GLU A 401 28.60 -14.34 1.21
C GLU A 401 29.82 -15.17 1.59
N ASP A 402 29.96 -16.35 1.00
CA ASP A 402 31.12 -17.20 1.21
C ASP A 402 32.33 -16.62 0.46
N VAL A 403 33.48 -16.64 1.12
CA VAL A 403 34.73 -16.09 0.60
C VAL A 403 35.84 -17.11 0.81
N LEU A 404 36.46 -17.49 -0.29
CA LEU A 404 37.65 -18.34 -0.28
C LEU A 404 38.87 -17.49 0.13
N LEU A 405 39.61 -17.96 1.12
CA LEU A 405 40.84 -17.32 1.60
C LEU A 405 42.01 -17.72 0.70
N GLU A 406 42.16 -17.02 -0.42
CA GLU A 406 43.19 -17.29 -1.42
C GLU A 406 44.51 -16.56 -1.12
N GLY A 407 45.62 -17.28 -1.29
CA GLY A 407 46.97 -16.75 -1.23
C GLY A 407 47.63 -16.86 0.15
N LYS A 408 48.97 -16.90 0.15
CA LYS A 408 49.81 -17.16 1.33
C LYS A 408 49.61 -16.18 2.51
N ARG A 409 48.95 -15.03 2.27
CA ARG A 409 48.68 -13.98 3.28
C ARG A 409 47.76 -14.44 4.42
N PHE A 410 47.05 -15.55 4.24
CA PHE A 410 46.14 -16.11 5.26
C PHE A 410 46.78 -17.25 6.07
N GLY A 411 48.07 -17.56 5.86
CA GLY A 411 48.81 -18.53 6.66
C GLY A 411 48.15 -19.90 6.68
N GLN A 412 47.92 -20.45 7.88
CA GLN A 412 47.28 -21.75 8.09
C GLN A 412 45.81 -21.83 7.61
N PHE A 413 45.17 -20.69 7.36
CA PHE A 413 43.79 -20.63 6.86
C PHE A 413 43.71 -20.50 5.33
N THR A 414 44.84 -20.60 4.63
CA THR A 414 44.88 -20.52 3.16
C THR A 414 44.15 -21.71 2.54
N GLY A 415 43.23 -21.44 1.61
CA GLY A 415 42.40 -22.46 0.97
C GLY A 415 41.09 -22.73 1.70
N GLU A 416 40.87 -22.12 2.86
CA GLU A 416 39.62 -22.27 3.62
C GLU A 416 38.54 -21.28 3.18
N THR A 417 37.29 -21.69 3.36
CA THR A 417 36.12 -20.84 3.09
C THR A 417 35.63 -20.21 4.38
N THR A 418 35.52 -18.88 4.39
CA THR A 418 34.94 -18.10 5.50
C THR A 418 33.67 -17.40 5.05
N SER A 419 32.74 -17.17 5.98
CA SER A 419 31.53 -16.41 5.70
C SER A 419 31.74 -14.91 5.96
N ALA A 420 31.55 -14.06 4.94
CA ALA A 420 31.61 -12.61 5.06
C ALA A 420 30.21 -12.00 5.29
N LEU A 421 30.07 -11.18 6.31
CA LEU A 421 28.82 -10.44 6.59
C LEU A 421 28.73 -9.21 5.69
N CYS A 422 27.91 -9.34 4.65
CA CYS A 422 27.55 -8.29 3.73
C CYS A 422 26.31 -7.54 4.23
N GLY A 423 25.98 -6.36 3.69
CA GLY A 423 24.86 -5.57 4.24
C GLY A 423 25.03 -4.06 4.20
N GLY A 424 24.24 -3.38 5.05
CA GLY A 424 24.35 -1.96 5.26
C GLY A 424 23.62 -1.48 6.51
N THR A 425 23.96 -0.26 6.93
CA THR A 425 23.25 0.51 7.94
C THR A 425 22.64 1.73 7.25
N LEU A 426 21.31 1.78 7.23
CA LEU A 426 20.54 2.92 6.75
C LEU A 426 20.16 3.79 7.94
N ALA A 427 20.45 5.08 7.83
CA ALA A 427 19.85 6.12 8.65
C ALA A 427 18.80 6.83 7.79
N LEU A 428 17.53 6.71 8.17
CA LEU A 428 16.41 7.40 7.54
C LEU A 428 15.87 8.45 8.52
N ASP A 429 15.29 9.54 8.04
CA ASP A 429 14.43 10.36 8.87
C ASP A 429 12.99 9.79 8.92
N ILE A 430 12.14 10.45 9.72
CA ILE A 430 10.71 10.09 9.86
C ILE A 430 9.89 10.25 8.57
N ASP A 431 10.42 10.94 7.58
CA ASP A 431 9.76 11.18 6.29
C ASP A 431 10.33 10.25 5.19
N GLY A 432 11.26 9.36 5.57
CA GLY A 432 11.84 8.33 4.70
C GLY A 432 13.03 8.81 3.87
N ASN A 433 13.54 10.01 4.13
CA ASN A 433 14.75 10.48 3.48
C ASN A 433 15.96 9.77 4.08
N CYS A 434 16.86 9.27 3.24
CA CYS A 434 18.09 8.66 3.73
C CYS A 434 19.11 9.75 4.10
N LEU A 435 19.40 9.82 5.40
CA LEU A 435 20.34 10.73 6.05
C LEU A 435 21.78 10.21 5.98
N GLY A 436 21.93 8.90 5.83
CA GLY A 436 23.22 8.23 5.70
C GLY A 436 23.04 6.77 5.35
N TRP A 437 23.96 6.25 4.55
CA TRP A 437 23.97 4.84 4.16
C TRP A 437 25.40 4.31 4.19
N MET A 438 25.74 3.63 5.28
CA MET A 438 27.01 2.94 5.41
C MET A 438 26.85 1.52 4.88
N ARG A 439 27.69 1.13 3.94
CA ARG A 439 27.56 -0.17 3.26
C ARG A 439 28.71 -1.10 3.65
N LYS A 440 28.37 -2.33 4.04
CA LYS A 440 29.33 -3.40 4.34
C LYS A 440 29.87 -4.03 3.05
N PRO A 441 30.99 -4.78 3.08
CA PRO A 441 31.53 -5.45 1.90
C PRO A 441 30.47 -6.35 1.26
N GLY A 442 30.33 -6.36 -0.06
CA GLY A 442 29.37 -7.21 -0.78
C GLY A 442 29.64 -7.16 -2.27
N THR A 443 29.55 -8.28 -2.98
CA THR A 443 30.13 -8.38 -4.34
C THR A 443 29.28 -9.12 -5.36
N LEU A 444 28.16 -9.72 -4.93
CA LEU A 444 27.31 -10.48 -5.83
C LEU A 444 26.46 -9.56 -6.73
N PRO A 445 26.30 -9.91 -8.02
CA PRO A 445 25.44 -9.17 -8.92
C PRO A 445 23.96 -9.28 -8.49
N LEU A 446 23.22 -8.18 -8.61
CA LEU A 446 21.83 -8.07 -8.15
C LEU A 446 20.85 -8.98 -8.89
N ILE A 447 21.10 -9.22 -10.18
CA ILE A 447 20.23 -9.98 -11.09
C ILE A 447 21.12 -10.81 -12.02
N LYS A 448 20.77 -12.09 -12.24
CA LYS A 448 21.41 -12.96 -13.22
C LYS A 448 20.79 -12.68 -14.60
N GLY A 449 21.58 -12.24 -15.58
CA GLY A 449 21.17 -12.18 -17.00
C GLY A 449 20.41 -10.95 -17.49
N SER A 450 20.35 -9.83 -16.74
CA SER A 450 19.76 -8.57 -17.23
C SER A 450 20.82 -7.53 -17.63
N ARG A 451 20.45 -6.58 -18.52
CA ARG A 451 21.27 -5.38 -18.80
C ARG A 451 21.44 -4.59 -17.50
N LYS A 452 22.66 -4.56 -16.95
CA LYS A 452 22.99 -3.83 -15.72
C LYS A 452 22.90 -2.34 -15.97
N ARG A 453 22.40 -1.59 -14.98
CA ARG A 453 22.50 -0.12 -14.99
C ARG A 453 23.92 0.29 -14.60
N GLN A 454 24.42 1.41 -15.14
CA GLN A 454 25.75 1.95 -14.81
C GLN A 454 25.99 2.07 -13.29
N ALA A 455 24.97 2.49 -12.53
CA ALA A 455 25.06 2.59 -11.07
C ALA A 455 25.22 1.23 -10.35
N GLU A 456 24.67 0.15 -10.92
CA GLU A 456 24.81 -1.21 -10.37
C GLU A 456 26.23 -1.75 -10.61
N GLU A 457 26.86 -1.40 -11.72
CA GLU A 457 28.24 -1.79 -12.05
C GLU A 457 29.26 -1.08 -11.16
N GLU A 458 29.09 0.23 -10.98
CA GLU A 458 29.91 1.02 -10.06
C GLU A 458 29.80 0.50 -8.62
N GLU A 459 28.59 0.13 -8.17
CA GLU A 459 28.44 -0.40 -6.81
C GLU A 459 29.13 -1.75 -6.62
N VAL A 460 29.06 -2.65 -7.59
CA VAL A 460 29.78 -3.93 -7.54
C VAL A 460 31.30 -3.69 -7.45
N LYS A 461 31.82 -2.70 -8.18
CA LYS A 461 33.24 -2.32 -8.12
C LYS A 461 33.63 -1.78 -6.74
N LEU A 462 32.85 -0.88 -6.17
CA LEU A 462 33.05 -0.35 -4.80
C LEU A 462 32.91 -1.43 -3.72
N GLY A 463 32.01 -2.40 -3.94
CA GLY A 463 31.82 -3.56 -3.09
C GLY A 463 33.04 -4.48 -3.06
N LYS A 464 33.64 -4.75 -4.23
CA LYS A 464 34.91 -5.49 -4.34
C LYS A 464 36.06 -4.80 -3.61
N ALA A 465 36.19 -3.48 -3.75
CA ALA A 465 37.22 -2.71 -3.05
C ALA A 465 37.08 -2.81 -1.52
N ARG A 466 35.85 -2.71 -0.99
CA ARG A 466 35.57 -2.88 0.44
C ARG A 466 35.86 -4.28 0.94
N ARG A 467 35.57 -5.31 0.13
CA ARG A 467 35.92 -6.70 0.45
C ARG A 467 37.43 -6.88 0.53
N GLU A 468 38.18 -6.36 -0.43
CA GLU A 468 39.63 -6.49 -0.45
C GLU A 468 40.28 -5.78 0.75
N ALA A 469 39.78 -4.59 1.11
CA ALA A 469 40.22 -3.88 2.32
C ALA A 469 39.95 -4.70 3.60
N PHE A 470 38.78 -5.33 3.71
CA PHE A 470 38.45 -6.23 4.82
C PHE A 470 39.39 -7.45 4.87
N LEU A 471 39.62 -8.11 3.73
CA LEU A 471 40.51 -9.27 3.64
C LEU A 471 41.97 -8.92 3.96
N ASN A 472 42.45 -7.75 3.53
CA ASN A 472 43.77 -7.26 3.90
C ASN A 472 43.88 -7.00 5.41
N ALA A 473 42.83 -6.44 6.03
CA ALA A 473 42.80 -6.23 7.48
C ALA A 473 42.73 -7.54 8.27
N LEU A 474 42.10 -8.59 7.72
CA LEU A 474 42.09 -9.94 8.29
C LEU A 474 43.47 -10.60 8.16
N ALA A 475 44.08 -10.57 6.97
CA ALA A 475 45.42 -11.10 6.71
C ALA A 475 46.48 -10.45 7.61
N ALA A 476 46.42 -9.13 7.79
CA ALA A 476 47.32 -8.41 8.70
C ALA A 476 47.18 -8.87 10.16
N ARG A 477 45.97 -9.23 10.61
CA ARG A 477 45.72 -9.77 11.96
C ARG A 477 46.23 -11.20 12.11
N ILE A 478 46.05 -12.05 11.09
CA ILE A 478 46.62 -13.41 11.04
C ILE A 478 48.15 -13.33 11.15
N ALA A 479 48.79 -12.51 10.31
CA ALA A 479 50.23 -12.34 10.30
C ALA A 479 50.78 -11.80 11.63
N ALA A 480 49.99 -10.98 12.35
CA ALA A 480 50.33 -10.47 13.66
C ALA A 480 50.07 -11.46 14.82
N GLY A 481 49.62 -12.69 14.54
CA GLY A 481 49.31 -13.70 15.57
C GLY A 481 48.12 -13.33 16.47
N ARG A 482 47.25 -12.42 16.01
CA ARG A 482 46.09 -11.92 16.81
C ARG A 482 44.82 -12.77 16.61
N ILE A 483 44.96 -13.94 16.01
CA ILE A 483 43.90 -14.91 15.74
C ILE A 483 44.40 -16.29 16.13
N GLY A 484 43.66 -17.04 16.95
CA GLY A 484 44.05 -18.39 17.35
C GLY A 484 42.96 -19.15 18.10
N ASP A 485 43.15 -20.47 18.22
CA ASP A 485 42.40 -21.34 19.12
C ASP A 485 42.78 -20.96 20.56
N GLY A 486 41.82 -20.86 21.47
CA GLY A 486 42.12 -20.49 22.86
C GLY A 486 43.18 -21.43 23.45
N VAL A 487 44.31 -20.89 23.91
CA VAL A 487 45.36 -21.71 24.53
C VAL A 487 44.79 -22.29 25.83
N ALA A 488 44.56 -23.60 25.85
CA ALA A 488 44.25 -24.31 27.08
C ALA A 488 45.45 -24.16 28.02
N GLY A 489 45.24 -23.50 29.17
CA GLY A 489 46.26 -23.46 30.22
C GLY A 489 46.71 -24.90 30.53
N GLY A 490 48.02 -25.11 30.64
CA GLY A 490 48.57 -26.44 30.91
C GLY A 490 47.93 -27.08 32.13
N ALA A 491 47.93 -28.42 32.21
CA ALA A 491 47.17 -29.22 33.18
C ALA A 491 47.34 -28.82 34.67
N ALA A 492 48.38 -28.06 35.01
CA ALA A 492 48.67 -27.55 36.35
C ALA A 492 48.16 -26.11 36.63
N GLY A 493 47.53 -25.42 35.67
CA GLY A 493 46.92 -24.10 35.88
C GLY A 493 47.88 -22.92 36.13
N LEU A 494 49.18 -23.10 35.88
CA LEU A 494 50.22 -22.11 36.22
C LEU A 494 50.30 -20.88 35.28
N LEU A 495 49.62 -20.89 34.12
CA LEU A 495 49.52 -19.74 33.21
C LEU A 495 48.06 -19.35 33.01
N GLN A 496 47.77 -18.04 33.04
CA GLN A 496 46.46 -17.49 32.69
C GLN A 496 46.09 -17.88 31.25
N LYS A 497 44.84 -18.30 31.02
CA LYS A 497 44.29 -18.53 29.68
C LYS A 497 44.38 -17.25 28.87
N SER A 498 45.34 -17.19 27.94
CA SER A 498 45.43 -16.14 26.92
C SER A 498 44.53 -16.53 25.75
N ILE A 499 43.36 -15.92 25.64
CA ILE A 499 42.48 -16.04 24.48
C ILE A 499 42.83 -14.91 23.51
N ALA A 500 43.06 -15.24 22.25
CA ALA A 500 43.32 -14.23 21.22
C ALA A 500 42.10 -13.27 21.10
N PRO A 501 42.30 -11.96 20.84
CA PRO A 501 41.19 -11.01 20.71
C PRO A 501 40.17 -11.38 19.63
N LEU A 502 40.60 -12.17 18.63
CA LEU A 502 39.76 -12.76 17.62
C LEU A 502 39.92 -14.29 17.67
N THR A 503 38.83 -15.01 17.90
CA THR A 503 38.80 -16.47 17.87
C THR A 503 38.41 -16.96 16.47
N ALA A 504 38.90 -18.13 16.09
CA ALA A 504 38.47 -18.83 14.89
C ALA A 504 37.75 -20.12 15.31
N GLU A 505 36.57 -20.39 14.76
CA GLU A 505 35.79 -21.58 15.07
C GLU A 505 35.23 -22.21 13.79
N TRP A 506 35.04 -23.52 13.82
CA TRP A 506 34.42 -24.27 12.74
C TRP A 506 32.94 -24.50 13.06
N VAL A 507 32.05 -23.99 12.21
CA VAL A 507 30.60 -24.17 12.36
C VAL A 507 30.01 -24.60 11.03
N ASP A 508 29.37 -25.76 11.01
CA ASP A 508 28.75 -26.36 9.82
C ASP A 508 29.72 -26.45 8.61
N GLY A 509 30.98 -26.81 8.86
CA GLY A 509 32.01 -26.95 7.81
C GLY A 509 32.58 -25.65 7.27
N ASN A 510 32.20 -24.50 7.84
CA ASN A 510 32.73 -23.19 7.47
C ASN A 510 33.54 -22.56 8.61
N LEU A 511 34.64 -21.90 8.26
CA LEU A 511 35.45 -21.15 9.21
C LEU A 511 34.76 -19.82 9.55
N ARG A 512 34.64 -19.52 10.85
CA ARG A 512 34.11 -18.23 11.36
C ARG A 512 35.15 -17.56 12.23
N PHE A 513 35.29 -16.25 12.07
CA PHE A 513 36.11 -15.41 12.94
C PHE A 513 35.21 -14.58 13.86
N ALA A 514 35.32 -14.76 15.18
CA ALA A 514 34.56 -14.02 16.17
C ALA A 514 35.48 -13.13 17.02
N LEU A 515 34.97 -12.00 17.52
CA LEU A 515 35.69 -11.23 18.56
C LEU A 515 35.47 -11.94 19.89
N SER A 516 36.54 -12.20 20.64
CA SER A 516 36.44 -12.85 21.94
C SER A 516 35.46 -12.06 22.83
N PRO A 517 34.50 -12.72 23.51
CA PRO A 517 33.59 -12.02 24.40
C PRO A 517 34.40 -11.41 25.55
N HIS A 518 34.34 -10.10 25.70
CA HIS A 518 34.85 -9.44 26.89
C HIS A 518 33.91 -9.79 28.06
N ILE A 519 34.31 -10.81 28.84
CA ILE A 519 33.91 -11.15 30.22
C ILE A 519 32.49 -10.74 30.65
N GLY A 520 31.60 -11.74 30.77
CA GLY A 520 30.45 -11.72 31.68
C GLY A 520 30.56 -12.89 32.65
N ILE A 521 30.74 -12.62 33.94
CA ILE A 521 30.63 -13.62 35.02
C ILE A 521 29.24 -13.41 35.64
N GLY A 522 28.38 -14.43 35.52
CA GLY A 522 27.06 -14.47 36.14
C GLY A 522 26.15 -15.41 35.36
N GLY A 523 25.91 -16.60 35.89
CA GLY A 523 24.95 -17.54 35.34
C GLY A 523 23.52 -17.03 35.55
N ASP A 524 22.69 -17.18 34.53
CA ASP A 524 21.38 -17.79 34.60
C ASP A 524 20.89 -18.01 33.16
N GLU A 525 20.13 -19.10 33.01
CA GLU A 525 19.48 -19.53 31.78
C GLU A 525 18.53 -18.44 31.26
N ASP A 526 18.86 -17.86 30.11
CA ASP A 526 17.97 -17.20 29.11
C ASP A 526 18.71 -16.03 28.43
N GLU A 527 19.46 -16.30 27.34
CA GLU A 527 19.89 -15.23 26.43
C GLU A 527 19.63 -15.58 24.97
N GLU A 528 18.39 -15.31 24.57
CA GLU A 528 17.99 -14.95 23.20
C GLU A 528 18.42 -13.49 22.93
N MET A 529 19.73 -13.17 22.98
CA MET A 529 20.22 -11.79 22.77
C MET A 529 21.46 -11.72 21.89
N GLY A 530 21.40 -10.80 20.92
CA GLY A 530 22.35 -10.65 19.83
C GLY A 530 23.79 -10.38 20.27
N GLU A 531 24.69 -11.26 19.83
CA GLU A 531 26.10 -10.96 19.69
C GLU A 531 26.25 -9.75 18.78
N ARG A 532 26.85 -8.67 19.27
CA ARG A 532 27.15 -7.44 18.51
C ARG A 532 28.37 -7.67 17.63
N PRO A 533 28.26 -7.65 16.29
CA PRO A 533 29.42 -7.53 15.44
C PRO A 533 29.42 -6.13 14.81
N TRP A 534 30.55 -5.43 14.92
CA TRP A 534 30.89 -4.16 14.23
C TRP A 534 30.44 -2.85 14.89
N GLN A 535 31.25 -2.38 15.85
CA GLN A 535 31.59 -0.95 15.93
C GLN A 535 33.02 -0.77 15.41
N ILE A 536 33.14 -0.30 14.17
CA ILE A 536 34.28 0.54 13.78
C ILE A 536 33.66 1.92 13.59
N SER A 537 33.89 2.81 14.56
CA SER A 537 33.65 4.23 14.40
C SER A 537 34.64 4.76 13.37
N SER A 538 34.17 5.58 12.43
CA SER A 538 34.90 6.78 12.04
C SER A 538 34.55 7.88 13.01
#